data_AF-A0A4Y7RL25-F1
#
_entry.id   AF-A0A4Y7RL25-F1
#
_cell.length_a   1.000
_cell.length_b   1.000
_cell.length_c   1.000
_cell.angle_alpha   90.00
_cell.angle_beta   90.00
_cell.angle_gamma   90.00
#
_symmetry.space_group_name_H-M   'P 1'
#
loop_
_entity.id
_entity.type
_entity.pdbx_description
1 polymer ?
#
loop_
_entity_poly.entity_id
_entity_poly.type
_entity_poly.pdbx_seq_one_letter_code
_entity_poly.pdbx_strand_id
1 'polypeptide(L)'
;MNEEIAQPILTDVEEIKGETLPEIQSKKQNLLARRDRLEQIEQERNSLEDLRQLAEFETKQAGLLIKGCKNILKDNLAAGAAADWASLYNDKPFPPFVAKNPAPRYKQVVLETGVPPRNFLSELLFPSVKNRRLQKETDAKTAYDLKMKQYEEEKAARLAAYEEERKAYLAAQSAYNSEVEKLQFDFEKGRPAAIESFARIALDQMIMPDLITAAFDVSCRPEEKLLLVNSLLPGYYELPRAVSYRYDEAGGTIAATEMEEQEYDLFYRSLVLQIALSALQIIFKVMPARHIQWVAFNGWVNNDGAGDSQTSKSCILTCQAARDIFKAMDLARNTPQDSFFGLKGVLAESLQEEGSVQPIVSSENIESRQAAGNAKNVRPPEYRPGEFKQVTTKIVVEMLDQVEKKLLEYAMNRDDVIH
;
A
#
# COMPACT_ATOMS: atom_id res chain seq x y z
N MET A 1 13.68 29.60 22.89
CA MET A 1 14.04 28.20 23.21
C MET A 1 12.97 27.33 22.57
N ASN A 2 13.07 27.23 21.26
CA ASN A 2 12.25 26.50 20.29
C ASN A 2 13.24 26.12 19.18
N GLU A 3 12.97 25.04 18.45
CA GLU A 3 13.92 24.23 17.64
C GLU A 3 14.52 23.12 18.50
N GLU A 4 14.48 21.84 18.14
CA GLU A 4 14.31 21.22 16.83
C GLU A 4 13.97 19.73 17.11
N ILE A 5 12.69 19.33 16.97
CA ILE A 5 12.39 17.90 16.82
C ILE A 5 12.40 17.67 15.32
N ALA A 6 13.60 17.46 14.81
CA ALA A 6 13.82 16.92 13.48
C ALA A 6 13.04 15.60 13.40
N GLN A 7 12.01 15.60 12.56
CA GLN A 7 11.28 14.42 12.14
C GLN A 7 12.28 13.42 11.56
N PRO A 8 12.22 12.11 11.89
CA PRO A 8 12.91 11.12 11.10
C PRO A 8 12.10 10.89 9.81
N ILE A 9 12.21 11.83 8.87
CA ILE A 9 11.86 11.60 7.47
C ILE A 9 13.11 11.00 6.81
N LEU A 10 12.93 9.87 6.11
CA LEU A 10 13.76 9.32 5.00
C LEU A 10 14.56 8.03 5.16
N THR A 11 14.47 7.25 6.23
CA THR A 11 15.14 5.93 6.23
C THR A 11 14.25 4.88 6.87
N ASP A 12 13.81 3.93 6.03
CA ASP A 12 13.33 2.56 6.31
C ASP A 12 12.11 2.18 5.45
N VAL A 13 12.20 2.45 4.15
CA VAL A 13 11.46 1.62 3.18
C VAL A 13 12.41 0.49 2.83
N GLU A 14 12.24 -0.65 3.50
CA GLU A 14 12.80 -1.93 3.05
C GLU A 14 12.62 -2.09 1.53
N GLU A 15 13.58 -2.74 0.87
CA GLU A 15 13.66 -2.86 -0.59
C GLU A 15 12.37 -3.48 -1.18
N ILE A 16 11.44 -2.65 -1.69
CA ILE A 16 10.21 -3.12 -2.35
C ILE A 16 10.63 -3.90 -3.60
N LYS A 17 10.56 -5.22 -3.51
CA LYS A 17 10.96 -6.13 -4.57
C LYS A 17 9.92 -6.14 -5.71
N GLY A 18 10.42 -6.18 -6.93
CA GLY A 18 9.65 -6.35 -8.15
C GLY A 18 10.57 -6.55 -9.34
N GLU A 19 10.07 -7.16 -10.41
CA GLU A 19 10.89 -7.40 -11.61
C GLU A 19 10.88 -6.23 -12.59
N THR A 20 9.83 -5.40 -12.53
CA THR A 20 9.68 -4.23 -13.40
C THR A 20 9.45 -2.97 -12.58
N LEU A 21 9.83 -1.82 -13.12
CA LEU A 21 9.60 -0.53 -12.46
C LEU A 21 8.11 -0.21 -12.24
N PRO A 22 7.19 -0.47 -13.21
CA PRO A 22 5.75 -0.29 -12.97
C PRO A 22 5.24 -1.16 -11.81
N GLU A 23 5.73 -2.40 -11.69
CA GLU A 23 5.39 -3.30 -10.59
C GLU A 23 5.82 -2.72 -9.23
N ILE A 24 7.07 -2.28 -9.11
CA ILE A 24 7.59 -1.67 -7.87
C ILE A 24 6.79 -0.41 -7.50
N GLN A 25 6.49 0.44 -8.49
CA GLN A 25 5.75 1.67 -8.28
C GLN A 25 4.30 1.42 -7.83
N SER A 26 3.61 0.44 -8.44
CA SER A 26 2.25 0.05 -8.04
C SER A 26 2.22 -0.45 -6.59
N LYS A 27 3.15 -1.35 -6.23
CA LYS A 27 3.31 -1.85 -4.86
C LYS A 27 3.53 -0.72 -3.86
N LYS A 28 4.45 0.19 -4.18
CA LYS A 28 4.76 1.35 -3.33
C LYS A 28 3.54 2.22 -3.09
N GLN A 29 2.75 2.51 -4.13
CA GLN A 29 1.55 3.33 -4.00
C GLN A 29 0.50 2.65 -3.11
N ASN A 30 0.25 1.35 -3.30
CA ASN A 30 -0.72 0.61 -2.49
C ASN A 30 -0.28 0.52 -1.02
N LEU A 31 1.00 0.27 -0.77
CA LEU A 31 1.56 0.24 0.59
C LEU A 31 1.46 1.60 1.29
N LEU A 32 1.80 2.69 0.61
CA LEU A 32 1.67 4.04 1.17
C LEU A 32 0.20 4.38 1.45
N ALA A 33 -0.70 4.13 0.51
CA ALA A 33 -2.12 4.40 0.70
C ALA A 33 -2.72 3.59 1.87
N ARG A 34 -2.29 2.33 2.04
CA ARG A 34 -2.68 1.49 3.18
C ARG A 34 -2.13 2.03 4.49
N ARG A 35 -0.85 2.40 4.51
CA ARG A 35 -0.20 3.02 5.68
C ARG A 35 -0.93 4.29 6.11
N ASP A 36 -1.20 5.20 5.18
CA ASP A 36 -1.89 6.47 5.47
C ASP A 36 -3.28 6.22 6.09
N ARG A 37 -4.02 5.22 5.60
CA ARG A 37 -5.32 4.83 6.18
C ARG A 37 -5.19 4.30 7.60
N LEU A 38 -4.22 3.41 7.84
CA LEU A 38 -3.97 2.86 9.18
C LEU A 38 -3.51 3.94 10.16
N GLU A 39 -2.65 4.86 9.73
CA GLU A 39 -2.22 6.00 10.56
C GLU A 39 -3.39 6.92 10.92
N GLN A 40 -4.34 7.15 10.01
CA GLN A 40 -5.55 7.92 10.31
C GLN A 40 -6.44 7.22 11.35
N ILE A 41 -6.65 5.91 11.20
CA ILE A 41 -7.42 5.11 12.17
C ILE A 41 -6.75 5.18 13.55
N GLU A 42 -5.42 5.09 13.59
CA GLU A 42 -4.64 5.15 14.83
C GLU A 42 -4.65 6.53 15.48
N GLN A 43 -4.60 7.61 14.69
CA GLN A 43 -4.74 8.98 15.19
C GLN A 43 -6.15 9.22 15.78
N GLU A 44 -7.20 8.72 15.10
CA GLU A 44 -8.57 8.79 15.62
C GLU A 44 -8.69 8.00 16.92
N ARG A 45 -8.19 6.77 16.95
CA ARG A 45 -8.14 5.92 18.17
C ARG A 45 -7.47 6.66 19.33
N ASN A 46 -6.28 7.22 19.13
CA ASN A 46 -5.51 7.90 20.17
C ASN A 46 -6.12 9.24 20.62
N SER A 47 -7.04 9.81 19.85
CA SER A 47 -7.78 11.01 20.24
C SER A 47 -8.91 10.74 21.25
N LEU A 48 -9.29 9.47 21.43
CA LEU A 48 -10.38 9.06 22.32
C LEU A 48 -9.86 8.83 23.75
N GLU A 49 -10.14 9.77 24.65
CA GLU A 49 -9.78 9.67 26.07
C GLU A 49 -10.79 8.84 26.89
N ASP A 50 -12.07 8.83 26.48
CA ASP A 50 -13.14 8.08 27.15
C ASP A 50 -13.10 6.60 26.72
N LEU A 51 -12.90 5.71 27.70
CA LEU A 51 -12.84 4.26 27.48
C LEU A 51 -14.12 3.66 26.89
N ARG A 52 -15.29 4.27 27.12
CA ARG A 52 -16.54 3.84 26.47
C ARG A 52 -16.53 4.19 24.99
N GLN A 53 -16.09 5.39 24.64
CA GLN A 53 -15.97 5.82 23.24
C GLN A 53 -14.91 5.00 22.50
N LEU A 54 -13.79 4.69 23.17
CA LEU A 54 -12.78 3.80 22.63
C LEU A 54 -13.34 2.39 22.38
N ALA A 55 -14.07 1.80 23.33
CA ALA A 55 -14.70 0.49 23.13
C ALA A 55 -15.72 0.48 21.97
N GLU A 56 -16.51 1.54 21.81
CA GLU A 56 -17.42 1.70 20.67
C GLU A 56 -16.66 1.82 19.34
N PHE A 57 -15.55 2.57 19.32
CA PHE A 57 -14.66 2.69 18.17
C PHE A 57 -14.04 1.35 17.77
N GLU A 58 -13.44 0.62 18.72
CA GLU A 58 -12.85 -0.70 18.47
C GLU A 58 -13.90 -1.70 17.97
N THR A 59 -15.12 -1.66 18.53
CA THR A 59 -16.24 -2.48 18.05
C THR A 59 -16.58 -2.17 16.59
N LYS A 60 -16.62 -0.89 16.23
CA LYS A 60 -16.85 -0.46 14.85
C LYS A 60 -15.73 -0.94 13.92
N GLN A 61 -14.46 -0.82 14.31
CA GLN A 61 -13.33 -1.27 13.49
C GLN A 61 -13.34 -2.80 13.30
N ALA A 62 -13.59 -3.56 14.36
CA ALA A 62 -13.75 -5.03 14.29
C ALA A 62 -14.88 -5.42 13.33
N GLY A 63 -16.05 -4.76 13.44
CA GLY A 63 -17.18 -4.97 12.55
C GLY A 63 -16.87 -4.66 11.09
N LEU A 64 -16.15 -3.56 10.82
CA LEU A 64 -15.71 -3.20 9.46
C LEU A 64 -14.74 -4.22 8.88
N LEU A 65 -13.76 -4.67 9.67
CA LEU A 65 -12.79 -5.68 9.27
C LEU A 65 -13.48 -7.01 8.93
N ILE A 66 -14.29 -7.55 9.84
CA ILE A 66 -15.01 -8.82 9.65
C ILE A 66 -15.90 -8.73 8.42
N LYS A 67 -16.62 -7.61 8.25
CA LYS A 67 -17.44 -7.36 7.06
C LYS A 67 -16.59 -7.33 5.79
N GLY A 68 -15.44 -6.67 5.81
CA GLY A 68 -14.50 -6.66 4.69
C GLY A 68 -14.03 -8.06 4.34
N CYS A 69 -13.57 -8.84 5.31
CA CYS A 69 -13.15 -10.24 5.14
C CYS A 69 -14.27 -11.11 4.54
N LYS A 70 -15.52 -10.94 5.00
CA LYS A 70 -16.70 -11.66 4.49
C LYS A 70 -17.12 -11.23 3.07
N ASN A 71 -16.61 -10.12 2.54
CA ASN A 71 -17.01 -9.58 1.23
C ASN A 71 -15.87 -9.46 0.22
N ILE A 72 -14.65 -9.96 0.49
CA ILE A 72 -13.50 -9.88 -0.43
C ILE A 72 -13.88 -10.28 -1.85
N LEU A 73 -14.50 -11.45 -2.03
CA LEU A 73 -14.87 -11.92 -3.37
C LEU A 73 -15.90 -11.00 -4.02
N LYS A 74 -16.92 -10.60 -3.26
CA LYS A 74 -17.99 -9.72 -3.73
C LYS A 74 -17.46 -8.35 -4.16
N ASP A 75 -16.55 -7.77 -3.38
CA ASP A 75 -15.97 -6.46 -3.64
C ASP A 75 -15.07 -6.50 -4.88
N ASN A 76 -14.27 -7.57 -5.05
CA ASN A 76 -13.45 -7.76 -6.24
C ASN A 76 -14.27 -8.14 -7.50
N LEU A 77 -15.43 -8.76 -7.35
CA LEU A 77 -16.38 -8.97 -8.46
C LEU A 77 -17.01 -7.65 -8.91
N ALA A 78 -17.38 -6.78 -7.96
CA ALA A 78 -17.99 -5.48 -8.20
C ALA A 78 -17.00 -4.44 -8.72
N ALA A 79 -15.72 -4.54 -8.31
CA ALA A 79 -14.66 -3.67 -8.80
C ALA A 79 -14.55 -3.74 -10.33
N GLY A 80 -14.25 -2.60 -10.98
CA GLY A 80 -13.91 -2.51 -12.41
C GLY A 80 -12.66 -3.32 -12.77
N ALA A 81 -12.14 -3.21 -14.00
CA ALA A 81 -10.91 -3.91 -14.36
C ALA A 81 -9.76 -3.48 -13.42
N ALA A 82 -9.20 -4.43 -12.65
CA ALA A 82 -8.21 -4.20 -11.59
C ALA A 82 -6.78 -3.96 -12.11
N ALA A 83 -6.61 -3.68 -13.40
CA ALA A 83 -5.38 -3.19 -14.00
C ALA A 83 -5.73 -2.67 -15.40
N ASP A 84 -5.74 -1.35 -15.57
CA ASP A 84 -5.75 -0.72 -16.88
C ASP A 84 -4.36 -0.18 -17.17
N TRP A 85 -3.88 -0.36 -18.40
CA TRP A 85 -2.59 0.19 -18.83
C TRP A 85 -2.53 1.69 -18.60
N ALA A 86 -3.63 2.40 -18.83
CA ALA A 86 -3.71 3.85 -18.61
C ALA A 86 -3.40 4.25 -17.15
N SER A 87 -3.81 3.45 -16.16
CA SER A 87 -3.52 3.74 -14.75
C SER A 87 -2.05 3.60 -14.37
N LEU A 88 -1.24 2.91 -15.18
CA LEU A 88 0.18 2.72 -14.94
C LEU A 88 1.01 3.90 -15.47
N TYR A 89 0.47 4.75 -16.34
CA TYR A 89 1.18 5.94 -16.81
C TYR A 89 1.22 7.02 -15.74
N ASN A 90 2.35 7.71 -15.65
CA ASN A 90 2.44 8.93 -14.85
C ASN A 90 2.11 10.13 -15.74
N ASP A 91 0.88 10.62 -15.66
CA ASP A 91 0.41 11.79 -16.43
C ASP A 91 0.23 13.04 -15.56
N LYS A 92 0.75 13.02 -14.32
CA LYS A 92 0.63 14.17 -13.42
C LYS A 92 1.41 15.37 -13.99
N PRO A 93 0.80 16.57 -14.10
CA PRO A 93 1.52 17.74 -14.55
C PRO A 93 2.46 18.25 -13.46
N PHE A 94 3.61 18.81 -13.86
CA PHE A 94 4.46 19.55 -12.94
C PHE A 94 3.75 20.85 -12.50
N PRO A 95 3.69 21.18 -11.20
CA PRO A 95 3.01 22.38 -10.71
C PRO A 95 3.52 23.67 -11.39
N PRO A 96 2.66 24.68 -11.63
CA PRO A 96 3.10 25.94 -12.20
C PRO A 96 3.96 26.74 -11.21
N PHE A 97 4.87 27.57 -11.73
CA PHE A 97 5.65 28.48 -10.89
C PHE A 97 4.75 29.53 -10.21
N VAL A 98 4.84 29.62 -8.88
CA VAL A 98 4.14 30.64 -8.08
C VAL A 98 5.15 31.41 -7.25
N ALA A 99 5.24 32.73 -7.48
CA ALA A 99 6.07 33.60 -6.66
C ALA A 99 5.47 33.73 -5.26
N LYS A 100 6.16 33.20 -4.24
CA LYS A 100 5.71 33.24 -2.83
C LYS A 100 5.63 34.67 -2.27
N ASN A 101 6.52 35.56 -2.72
CA ASN A 101 6.62 36.93 -2.21
C ASN A 101 6.05 37.94 -3.23
N PRO A 102 5.24 38.93 -2.78
CA PRO A 102 4.79 40.01 -3.63
C PRO A 102 5.96 40.95 -3.97
N ALA A 103 5.90 41.58 -5.15
CA ALA A 103 6.88 42.59 -5.53
C ALA A 103 6.88 43.75 -4.50
N PRO A 104 8.07 44.30 -4.15
CA PRO A 104 8.18 45.49 -3.31
C PRO A 104 7.29 46.62 -3.84
N ARG A 105 6.57 47.29 -2.94
CA ARG A 105 5.75 48.47 -3.30
C ARG A 105 6.43 49.73 -2.80
N TYR A 106 6.63 50.71 -3.67
CA TYR A 106 7.26 51.99 -3.29
C TYR A 106 6.60 52.63 -2.07
N LYS A 107 5.26 52.59 -1.98
CA LYS A 107 4.52 53.11 -0.81
C LYS A 107 4.94 52.47 0.51
N GLN A 108 5.23 51.16 0.53
CA GLN A 108 5.70 50.48 1.74
C GLN A 108 7.11 50.94 2.12
N VAL A 109 8.00 51.07 1.13
CA VAL A 109 9.37 51.56 1.35
C VAL A 109 9.39 53.01 1.85
N VAL A 110 8.49 53.87 1.35
CA VAL A 110 8.32 55.26 1.82
C VAL A 110 7.87 55.31 3.29
N LEU A 111 6.99 54.39 3.72
CA LEU A 111 6.57 54.28 5.11
C LEU A 111 7.71 53.79 6.01
N GLU A 112 8.46 52.78 5.58
CA GLU A 112 9.61 52.23 6.31
C GLU A 112 10.77 53.22 6.46
N THR A 113 11.03 54.04 5.44
CA THR A 113 12.07 55.08 5.45
C THR A 113 11.64 56.36 6.17
N GLY A 114 10.36 56.47 6.53
CA GLY A 114 9.80 57.58 7.31
C GLY A 114 9.89 58.92 6.60
N VAL A 115 9.55 58.95 5.29
CA VAL A 115 9.46 60.19 4.51
C VAL A 115 8.31 61.05 5.05
N PRO A 116 8.56 62.30 5.51
CA PRO A 116 7.51 63.17 6.02
C PRO A 116 6.54 63.57 4.89
N PRO A 117 5.23 63.74 5.17
CA PRO A 117 4.27 64.18 4.17
C PRO A 117 4.60 65.59 3.68
N ARG A 118 4.34 65.84 2.40
CA ARG A 118 4.56 67.15 1.79
C ARG A 118 3.61 68.19 2.42
N ASN A 119 4.16 69.28 2.95
CA ASN A 119 3.38 70.39 3.47
C ASN A 119 3.94 71.71 2.94
N PHE A 120 3.14 72.39 2.12
CA PHE A 120 3.54 73.56 1.35
C PHE A 120 3.96 74.74 2.24
N LEU A 121 3.23 75.01 3.32
CA LEU A 121 3.47 76.16 4.20
C LEU A 121 4.77 76.00 5.01
N SER A 122 5.01 74.82 5.58
CA SER A 122 6.23 74.55 6.36
C SER A 122 7.48 74.48 5.48
N GLU A 123 7.37 73.99 4.25
CA GLU A 123 8.50 73.88 3.31
C GLU A 123 8.87 75.23 2.69
N LEU A 124 7.94 76.18 2.61
CA LEU A 124 8.20 77.55 2.15
C LEU A 124 8.93 78.37 3.23
N LEU A 125 8.57 78.16 4.50
CA LEU A 125 9.12 78.90 5.65
C LEU A 125 10.45 78.31 6.16
N PHE A 126 10.67 77.01 6.00
CA PHE A 126 11.86 76.31 6.50
C PHE A 126 12.53 75.47 5.40
N PRO A 127 13.51 76.03 4.66
CA PRO A 127 14.22 75.31 3.60
C PRO A 127 14.89 74.01 4.07
N SER A 128 15.31 73.93 5.34
CA SER A 128 15.90 72.72 5.95
C SER A 128 14.92 71.55 6.02
N VAL A 129 13.63 71.80 6.27
CA VAL A 129 12.57 70.77 6.31
C VAL A 129 12.31 70.22 4.91
N LYS A 130 12.27 71.09 3.91
CA LYS A 130 12.17 70.72 2.49
C LYS A 130 13.37 69.86 2.06
N ASN A 131 14.59 70.28 2.37
CA ASN A 131 15.80 69.53 2.04
C ASN A 131 15.84 68.16 2.73
N ARG A 132 15.39 68.06 3.99
CA ARG A 132 15.30 66.77 4.71
C ARG A 132 14.27 65.82 4.10
N ARG A 133 13.11 66.32 3.65
CA ARG A 133 12.11 65.50 2.94
C ARG A 133 12.70 64.99 1.62
N LEU A 134 13.31 65.87 0.83
CA LEU A 134 13.92 65.50 -0.46
C LEU A 134 15.02 64.45 -0.28
N GLN A 135 15.87 64.59 0.76
CA GLN A 135 16.87 63.57 1.08
C GLN A 135 16.23 62.23 1.43
N LYS A 136 15.18 62.22 2.26
CA LYS A 136 14.47 60.98 2.59
C LYS A 136 13.74 60.37 1.39
N GLU A 137 13.24 61.19 0.45
CA GLU A 137 12.65 60.70 -0.80
C GLU A 137 13.71 60.06 -1.70
N THR A 138 14.91 60.64 -1.79
CA THR A 138 16.02 60.02 -2.51
C THR A 138 16.45 58.71 -1.85
N ASP A 139 16.54 58.68 -0.52
CA ASP A 139 16.87 57.47 0.24
C ASP A 139 15.80 56.38 0.09
N ALA A 140 14.52 56.76 0.07
CA ALA A 140 13.40 55.84 -0.20
C ALA A 140 13.43 55.29 -1.62
N LYS A 141 13.81 56.11 -2.61
CA LYS A 141 13.94 55.68 -4.00
C LYS A 141 15.10 54.71 -4.16
N THR A 142 16.28 55.00 -3.61
CA THR A 142 17.44 54.10 -3.66
C THR A 142 17.16 52.79 -2.93
N ALA A 143 16.50 52.84 -1.77
CA ALA A 143 16.07 51.65 -1.04
C ALA A 143 15.05 50.82 -1.83
N TYR A 144 14.11 51.46 -2.53
CA TYR A 144 13.15 50.78 -3.39
C TYR A 144 13.84 50.11 -4.58
N ASP A 145 14.72 50.82 -5.27
CA ASP A 145 15.47 50.30 -6.42
C ASP A 145 16.34 49.10 -6.01
N LEU A 146 16.97 49.17 -4.83
CA LEU A 146 17.73 48.06 -4.26
C LEU A 146 16.83 46.85 -3.94
N LYS A 147 15.69 47.06 -3.27
CA LYS A 147 14.73 45.99 -2.94
C LYS A 147 14.13 45.36 -4.20
N MET A 148 13.82 46.16 -5.22
CA MET A 148 13.35 45.68 -6.52
C MET A 148 14.41 44.84 -7.22
N LYS A 149 15.67 45.28 -7.20
CA LYS A 149 16.79 44.51 -7.77
C LYS A 149 16.96 43.16 -7.07
N GLN A 150 16.98 43.16 -5.73
CA GLN A 150 17.04 41.93 -4.93
C GLN A 150 15.85 41.01 -5.24
N TYR A 151 14.63 41.56 -5.33
CA TYR A 151 13.44 40.80 -5.66
C TYR A 151 13.54 40.12 -7.04
N GLU A 152 13.99 40.84 -8.07
CA GLU A 152 14.15 40.28 -9.42
C GLU A 152 15.30 39.25 -9.47
N GLU A 153 16.42 39.48 -8.77
CA GLU A 153 17.51 38.51 -8.65
C GLU A 153 17.03 37.21 -7.98
N GLU A 154 16.32 37.31 -6.86
CA GLU A 154 15.74 36.14 -6.17
C GLU A 154 14.67 35.45 -7.02
N LYS A 155 13.82 36.20 -7.70
CA LYS A 155 12.79 35.65 -8.58
C LYS A 155 13.41 34.92 -9.77
N ALA A 156 14.45 35.46 -10.38
CA ALA A 156 15.20 34.82 -11.45
C ALA A 156 15.88 33.54 -10.97
N ALA A 157 16.52 33.56 -9.79
CA ALA A 157 17.14 32.37 -9.20
C ALA A 157 16.10 31.27 -8.90
N ARG A 158 14.94 31.63 -8.33
CA ARG A 158 13.84 30.68 -8.09
C ARG A 158 13.25 30.14 -9.38
N LEU A 159 13.13 30.97 -10.42
CA LEU A 159 12.62 30.54 -11.73
C LEU A 159 13.60 29.54 -12.37
N ALA A 160 14.91 29.81 -12.32
CA ALA A 160 15.92 28.90 -12.83
C ALA A 160 15.90 27.55 -12.09
N ALA A 161 15.81 27.56 -10.74
CA ALA A 161 15.66 26.34 -9.96
C ALA A 161 14.39 25.56 -10.33
N TYR A 162 13.27 26.27 -10.47
CA TYR A 162 12.00 25.69 -10.93
C TYR A 162 12.10 25.04 -12.31
N GLU A 163 12.80 25.67 -13.26
CA GLU A 163 12.98 25.13 -14.62
C GLU A 163 13.85 23.87 -14.61
N GLU A 164 14.91 23.83 -13.80
CA GLU A 164 15.75 22.64 -13.63
C GLU A 164 14.96 21.49 -12.97
N GLU A 165 14.21 21.76 -11.90
CA GLU A 165 13.32 20.78 -11.26
C GLU A 165 12.27 20.26 -12.24
N ARG A 166 11.63 21.16 -13.01
CA ARG A 166 10.64 20.81 -14.04
C ARG A 166 11.24 19.90 -15.11
N LYS A 167 12.45 20.22 -15.58
CA LYS A 167 13.15 19.44 -16.60
C LYS A 167 13.50 18.04 -16.07
N ALA A 168 14.02 17.96 -14.85
CA ALA A 168 14.31 16.67 -14.20
C ALA A 168 13.04 15.83 -14.00
N TYR A 169 11.94 16.46 -13.57
CA TYR A 169 10.65 15.80 -13.40
C TYR A 169 10.12 15.22 -14.72
N LEU A 170 10.11 16.01 -15.80
CA LEU A 170 9.62 15.57 -17.11
C LEU A 170 10.51 14.47 -17.70
N ALA A 171 11.83 14.54 -17.49
CA ALA A 171 12.75 13.48 -17.90
C ALA A 171 12.47 12.16 -17.16
N ALA A 172 12.29 12.23 -15.83
CA ALA A 172 11.95 11.05 -15.02
C ALA A 172 10.57 10.46 -15.39
N GLN A 173 9.58 11.32 -15.64
CA GLN A 173 8.25 10.93 -16.10
C GLN A 173 8.31 10.22 -17.45
N SER A 174 9.03 10.77 -18.42
CA SER A 174 9.20 10.16 -19.74
C SER A 174 9.95 8.82 -19.66
N ALA A 175 11.01 8.73 -18.83
CA ALA A 175 11.74 7.49 -18.63
C ALA A 175 10.85 6.39 -18.01
N TYR A 176 10.04 6.72 -17.00
CA TYR A 176 9.10 5.79 -16.39
C TYR A 176 8.01 5.34 -17.38
N ASN A 177 7.38 6.27 -18.11
CA ASN A 177 6.35 5.94 -19.07
C ASN A 177 6.89 5.06 -20.22
N SER A 178 8.16 5.22 -20.61
CA SER A 178 8.81 4.34 -21.58
C SER A 178 8.93 2.88 -21.09
N GLU A 179 9.11 2.67 -19.78
CA GLU A 179 9.12 1.32 -19.19
C GLU A 179 7.72 0.70 -19.15
N VAL A 180 6.68 1.52 -18.94
CA VAL A 180 5.28 1.08 -19.06
C VAL A 180 4.96 0.66 -20.50
N GLU A 181 5.36 1.47 -21.49
CA GLU A 181 5.20 1.17 -22.92
C GLU A 181 5.90 -0.14 -23.31
N LYS A 182 7.14 -0.34 -22.82
CA LYS A 182 7.91 -1.56 -23.05
C LYS A 182 7.21 -2.78 -22.44
N LEU A 183 6.77 -2.68 -21.19
CA LEU A 183 6.03 -3.76 -20.52
C LEU A 183 4.74 -4.10 -21.29
N GLN A 184 3.99 -3.09 -21.73
CA GLN A 184 2.79 -3.26 -22.52
C GLN A 184 3.08 -3.95 -23.87
N PHE A 185 4.13 -3.53 -24.57
CA PHE A 185 4.56 -4.14 -25.82
C PHE A 185 4.95 -5.61 -25.63
N ASP A 186 5.76 -5.93 -24.62
CA ASP A 186 6.20 -7.30 -24.33
C ASP A 186 5.03 -8.19 -23.89
N PHE A 187 4.09 -7.63 -23.12
CA PHE A 187 2.84 -8.28 -22.76
C PHE A 187 2.01 -8.63 -24.01
N GLU A 188 1.84 -7.69 -24.92
CA GLU A 188 1.11 -7.93 -26.18
C GLU A 188 1.77 -9.01 -27.04
N LYS A 189 3.10 -9.08 -27.04
CA LYS A 189 3.88 -10.16 -27.67
C LYS A 189 3.83 -11.49 -26.92
N GLY A 190 3.21 -11.55 -25.74
CA GLY A 190 3.08 -12.76 -24.94
C GLY A 190 4.39 -13.22 -24.30
N ARG A 191 5.30 -12.29 -24.00
CA ARG A 191 6.54 -12.59 -23.29
C ARG A 191 6.19 -13.06 -21.86
N PRO A 192 6.68 -14.24 -21.40
CA PRO A 192 6.32 -14.78 -20.08
C PRO A 192 6.56 -13.81 -18.93
N ALA A 193 7.74 -13.19 -18.85
CA ALA A 193 8.07 -12.23 -17.79
C ALA A 193 7.13 -11.00 -17.75
N ALA A 194 6.67 -10.53 -18.93
CA ALA A 194 5.72 -9.42 -19.00
C ALA A 194 4.31 -9.84 -18.54
N ILE A 195 3.89 -11.06 -18.87
CA ILE A 195 2.63 -11.66 -18.37
C ILE A 195 2.70 -11.80 -16.84
N GLU A 196 3.79 -12.32 -16.31
CA GLU A 196 4.02 -12.50 -14.88
C GLU A 196 4.01 -11.16 -14.13
N SER A 197 4.72 -10.16 -14.63
CA SER A 197 4.75 -8.84 -14.00
C SER A 197 3.39 -8.14 -14.05
N PHE A 198 2.68 -8.20 -15.18
CA PHE A 198 1.33 -7.62 -15.28
C PHE A 198 0.32 -8.36 -14.40
N ALA A 199 0.46 -9.68 -14.24
CA ALA A 199 -0.35 -10.46 -13.31
C ALA A 199 -0.13 -10.02 -11.86
N ARG A 200 1.12 -9.83 -11.43
CA ARG A 200 1.45 -9.35 -10.08
C ARG A 200 0.90 -7.94 -9.84
N ILE A 201 1.03 -7.02 -10.82
CA ILE A 201 0.42 -5.68 -10.75
C ILE A 201 -1.09 -5.77 -10.52
N ALA A 202 -1.80 -6.62 -11.28
CA ALA A 202 -3.24 -6.76 -11.15
C ALA A 202 -3.65 -7.39 -9.80
N LEU A 203 -2.90 -8.38 -9.31
CA LEU A 203 -3.16 -9.00 -8.01
C LEU A 203 -2.86 -8.07 -6.84
N ASP A 204 -1.85 -7.20 -6.95
CA ASP A 204 -1.54 -6.18 -5.94
C ASP A 204 -2.65 -5.13 -5.78
N GLN A 205 -3.55 -5.02 -6.75
CA GLN A 205 -4.74 -4.15 -6.71
C GLN A 205 -6.00 -4.86 -6.18
N MET A 206 -5.88 -6.12 -5.71
CA MET A 206 -6.97 -6.83 -5.08
C MET A 206 -7.50 -6.04 -3.88
N ILE A 207 -8.82 -5.85 -3.84
CA ILE A 207 -9.48 -5.18 -2.72
C ILE A 207 -9.46 -6.14 -1.52
N MET A 208 -8.75 -5.72 -0.47
CA MET A 208 -8.56 -6.47 0.77
C MET A 208 -8.72 -5.51 1.95
N PRO A 209 -9.25 -5.97 3.10
CA PRO A 209 -9.23 -5.17 4.31
C PRO A 209 -7.80 -4.81 4.71
N ASP A 210 -7.58 -3.60 5.23
CA ASP A 210 -6.24 -3.07 5.49
C ASP A 210 -5.43 -3.86 6.53
N LEU A 211 -6.05 -4.73 7.34
CA LEU A 211 -5.33 -5.60 8.29
C LEU A 211 -5.02 -6.99 7.73
N ILE A 212 -5.51 -7.33 6.53
CA ILE A 212 -5.31 -8.62 5.91
C ILE A 212 -4.25 -8.50 4.82
N THR A 213 -3.30 -9.40 4.81
CA THR A 213 -2.24 -9.45 3.79
C THR A 213 -2.22 -10.76 3.05
N ALA A 214 -2.07 -10.68 1.73
CA ALA A 214 -1.70 -11.80 0.90
C ALA A 214 -0.58 -11.35 -0.04
N ALA A 215 0.45 -12.18 -0.20
CA ALA A 215 1.54 -11.93 -1.14
C ALA A 215 1.44 -12.92 -2.29
N PHE A 216 1.64 -12.44 -3.53
CA PHE A 216 1.50 -13.26 -4.72
C PHE A 216 2.82 -13.42 -5.46
N ASP A 217 3.14 -14.66 -5.78
CA ASP A 217 4.21 -15.05 -6.70
C ASP A 217 3.59 -15.73 -7.93
N VAL A 218 4.07 -15.38 -9.11
CA VAL A 218 3.42 -15.74 -10.37
C VAL A 218 4.45 -16.28 -11.35
N SER A 219 4.12 -17.40 -11.99
CA SER A 219 4.90 -17.97 -13.08
C SER A 219 4.00 -18.35 -14.26
N CYS A 220 4.49 -18.15 -15.48
CA CYS A 220 3.74 -18.38 -16.72
C CYS A 220 4.33 -19.56 -17.49
N ARG A 221 3.46 -20.48 -17.91
CA ARG A 221 3.76 -21.55 -18.86
C ARG A 221 3.09 -21.24 -20.20
N PRO A 222 3.79 -20.57 -21.12
CA PRO A 222 3.18 -20.09 -22.35
C PRO A 222 2.70 -21.23 -23.26
N GLU A 223 3.38 -22.37 -23.27
CA GLU A 223 3.00 -23.55 -24.07
C GLU A 223 1.64 -24.13 -23.63
N GLU A 224 1.38 -24.13 -22.32
CA GLU A 224 0.13 -24.62 -21.71
C GLU A 224 -0.94 -23.51 -21.61
N LYS A 225 -0.58 -22.25 -21.90
CA LYS A 225 -1.37 -21.05 -21.56
C LYS A 225 -1.85 -21.08 -20.11
N LEU A 226 -0.96 -21.51 -19.22
CA LEU A 226 -1.23 -21.69 -17.80
C LEU A 226 -0.48 -20.63 -17.00
N LEU A 227 -1.21 -19.92 -16.14
CA LEU A 227 -0.61 -19.08 -15.10
C LEU A 227 -0.67 -19.81 -13.77
N LEU A 228 0.49 -19.99 -13.13
CA LEU A 228 0.58 -20.52 -11.77
C LEU A 228 0.73 -19.35 -10.79
N VAL A 229 -0.20 -19.24 -9.85
CA VAL A 229 -0.22 -18.25 -8.78
C VAL A 229 0.02 -18.98 -7.44
N ASN A 230 1.13 -18.68 -6.79
CA ASN A 230 1.38 -19.07 -5.41
C ASN A 230 1.08 -17.86 -4.52
N SER A 231 0.24 -18.03 -3.50
CA SER A 231 -0.10 -16.97 -2.55
C SER A 231 0.39 -17.33 -1.17
N LEU A 232 1.09 -16.42 -0.48
CA LEU A 232 1.15 -16.45 0.98
C LEU A 232 -0.17 -15.88 1.48
N LEU A 233 -0.94 -16.69 2.18
CA LEU A 233 -2.22 -16.33 2.79
C LEU A 233 -1.98 -15.95 4.26
N PRO A 234 -2.89 -15.17 4.88
CA PRO A 234 -2.81 -14.91 6.30
C PRO A 234 -2.89 -16.23 7.08
N GLY A 235 -2.07 -16.35 8.12
CA GLY A 235 -2.07 -17.50 9.02
C GLY A 235 -3.34 -17.58 9.85
N TYR A 236 -3.68 -18.79 10.30
CA TYR A 236 -4.89 -19.03 11.10
C TYR A 236 -4.91 -18.24 12.41
N TYR A 237 -3.76 -18.02 13.04
CA TYR A 237 -3.64 -17.27 14.30
C TYR A 237 -3.27 -15.79 14.11
N GLU A 238 -3.03 -15.34 12.87
CA GLU A 238 -2.66 -13.95 12.57
C GLU A 238 -3.87 -13.00 12.51
N LEU A 239 -5.10 -13.55 12.51
CA LEU A 239 -6.30 -12.75 12.33
C LEU A 239 -7.00 -12.45 13.67
N PRO A 240 -7.60 -11.26 13.81
CA PRO A 240 -8.31 -10.91 15.03
C PRO A 240 -9.57 -11.75 15.19
N ARG A 241 -9.79 -12.20 16.43
CA ARG A 241 -10.96 -12.97 16.86
C ARG A 241 -12.06 -12.09 17.45
N ALA A 242 -11.71 -10.89 17.91
CA ALA A 242 -12.64 -9.97 18.56
C ALA A 242 -13.75 -9.51 17.60
N VAL A 243 -15.01 -9.65 18.04
CA VAL A 243 -16.21 -9.17 17.33
C VAL A 243 -16.73 -7.85 17.89
N SER A 244 -16.51 -7.59 19.19
CA SER A 244 -16.92 -6.37 19.85
C SER A 244 -16.11 -6.12 21.11
N TYR A 245 -16.13 -4.88 21.59
CA TYR A 245 -15.45 -4.44 22.79
C TYR A 245 -16.45 -3.73 23.70
N ARG A 246 -16.33 -3.97 25.00
CA ARG A 246 -17.17 -3.32 26.04
C ARG A 246 -16.30 -2.76 27.13
N TYR A 247 -16.65 -1.57 27.61
CA TYR A 247 -16.04 -1.03 28.81
C TYR A 247 -16.57 -1.77 30.04
N ASP A 248 -15.67 -2.34 30.84
CA ASP A 248 -15.98 -2.89 32.15
C ASP A 248 -15.72 -1.84 33.23
N GLU A 249 -16.80 -1.30 33.81
CA GLU A 249 -16.73 -0.28 34.85
C GLU A 249 -16.08 -0.79 36.14
N ALA A 250 -16.23 -2.09 36.44
CA ALA A 250 -15.69 -2.67 37.66
C ALA A 250 -14.16 -2.80 37.60
N GLY A 251 -13.63 -3.23 36.44
CA GLY A 251 -12.19 -3.34 36.19
C GLY A 251 -11.54 -2.07 35.66
N GLY A 252 -12.32 -1.09 35.19
CA GLY A 252 -11.80 0.10 34.52
C GLY A 252 -11.05 -0.22 33.22
N THR A 253 -11.39 -1.34 32.55
CA THR A 253 -10.72 -1.87 31.36
C THR A 253 -11.69 -2.08 30.21
N ILE A 254 -11.17 -2.30 29.01
CA ILE A 254 -11.96 -2.71 27.84
C ILE A 254 -11.82 -4.22 27.70
N ALA A 255 -12.96 -4.92 27.66
CA ALA A 255 -13.02 -6.36 27.45
C ALA A 255 -13.50 -6.67 26.02
N ALA A 256 -12.78 -7.54 25.33
CA ALA A 256 -13.18 -8.07 24.02
C ALA A 256 -14.17 -9.23 24.18
N THR A 257 -15.12 -9.31 23.25
CA THR A 257 -15.89 -10.51 22.98
C THR A 257 -15.37 -11.10 21.68
N GLU A 258 -14.98 -12.36 21.69
CA GLU A 258 -14.39 -13.06 20.55
C GLU A 258 -15.40 -13.97 19.86
N MET A 259 -15.13 -14.31 18.59
CA MET A 259 -15.81 -15.40 17.90
C MET A 259 -15.62 -16.71 18.65
N GLU A 260 -16.66 -17.53 18.69
CA GLU A 260 -16.52 -18.92 19.11
C GLU A 260 -15.64 -19.68 18.09
N GLU A 261 -14.95 -20.72 18.54
CA GLU A 261 -13.98 -21.46 17.74
C GLU A 261 -14.57 -21.97 16.40
N GLN A 262 -15.78 -22.54 16.44
CA GLN A 262 -16.47 -23.02 15.25
C GLN A 262 -16.86 -21.90 14.28
N GLU A 263 -17.23 -20.73 14.79
CA GLU A 263 -17.51 -19.57 13.95
C GLU A 263 -16.24 -19.08 13.27
N TYR A 264 -15.13 -19.02 14.02
CA TYR A 264 -13.84 -18.59 13.52
C TYR A 264 -13.28 -19.54 12.46
N ASP A 265 -13.43 -20.86 12.63
CA ASP A 265 -13.07 -21.86 11.63
C ASP A 265 -13.76 -21.61 10.28
N LEU A 266 -15.09 -21.38 10.32
CA LEU A 266 -15.88 -21.09 9.12
C LEU A 266 -15.49 -19.74 8.51
N PHE A 267 -15.23 -18.74 9.35
CA PHE A 267 -14.75 -17.42 8.92
C PHE A 267 -13.42 -17.51 8.18
N TYR A 268 -12.41 -18.15 8.78
CA TYR A 268 -11.08 -18.30 8.19
C TYR A 268 -11.13 -19.12 6.90
N ARG A 269 -11.86 -20.24 6.91
CA ARG A 269 -12.07 -21.04 5.70
C ARG A 269 -12.69 -20.21 4.57
N SER A 270 -13.72 -19.42 4.87
CA SER A 270 -14.35 -18.56 3.87
C SER A 270 -13.39 -17.47 3.38
N LEU A 271 -12.56 -16.90 4.25
CA LEU A 271 -11.57 -15.88 3.91
C LEU A 271 -10.58 -16.39 2.85
N VAL A 272 -9.90 -17.50 3.13
CA VAL A 272 -8.85 -18.02 2.22
C VAL A 272 -9.41 -18.44 0.87
N LEU A 273 -10.65 -18.99 0.85
CA LEU A 273 -11.35 -19.34 -0.40
C LEU A 273 -11.74 -18.10 -1.21
N GLN A 274 -12.19 -17.03 -0.56
CA GLN A 274 -12.49 -15.77 -1.24
C GLN A 274 -11.25 -15.13 -1.85
N ILE A 275 -10.10 -15.17 -1.17
CA ILE A 275 -8.83 -14.66 -1.72
C ILE A 275 -8.46 -15.44 -2.99
N ALA A 276 -8.51 -16.78 -2.94
CA ALA A 276 -8.21 -17.63 -4.10
C ALA A 276 -9.14 -17.35 -5.29
N LEU A 277 -10.45 -17.30 -5.06
CA LEU A 277 -11.44 -17.01 -6.11
C LEU A 277 -11.29 -15.59 -6.66
N SER A 278 -10.95 -14.61 -5.82
CA SER A 278 -10.69 -13.24 -6.24
C SER A 278 -9.46 -13.15 -7.14
N ALA A 279 -8.38 -13.87 -6.79
CA ALA A 279 -7.19 -13.96 -7.63
C ALA A 279 -7.51 -14.53 -9.02
N LEU A 280 -8.24 -15.65 -9.08
CA LEU A 280 -8.69 -16.24 -10.34
C LEU A 280 -9.54 -15.24 -11.16
N GLN A 281 -10.50 -14.57 -10.51
CA GLN A 281 -11.37 -13.58 -11.13
C GLN A 281 -10.56 -12.41 -11.72
N ILE A 282 -9.63 -11.84 -10.96
CA ILE A 282 -8.78 -10.73 -11.39
C ILE A 282 -7.96 -11.17 -12.61
N ILE A 283 -7.27 -12.30 -12.53
CA ILE A 283 -6.43 -12.82 -13.62
C ILE A 283 -7.25 -13.07 -14.88
N PHE A 284 -8.39 -13.78 -14.79
CA PHE A 284 -9.20 -14.04 -15.99
C PHE A 284 -9.80 -12.78 -16.60
N LYS A 285 -10.01 -11.73 -15.80
CA LYS A 285 -10.53 -10.44 -16.27
C LYS A 285 -9.48 -9.63 -17.03
N VAL A 286 -8.24 -9.58 -16.55
CA VAL A 286 -7.17 -8.75 -17.14
C VAL A 286 -6.36 -9.49 -18.21
N MET A 287 -6.25 -10.83 -18.11
CA MET A 287 -5.50 -11.63 -19.07
C MET A 287 -6.40 -12.05 -20.24
N PRO A 288 -5.99 -11.82 -21.50
CA PRO A 288 -6.76 -12.28 -22.64
C PRO A 288 -6.55 -13.79 -22.89
N ALA A 289 -7.54 -14.41 -23.50
CA ALA A 289 -7.56 -15.84 -23.83
C ALA A 289 -6.42 -16.30 -24.77
N ARG A 290 -5.79 -15.36 -25.50
CA ARG A 290 -4.62 -15.65 -26.35
C ARG A 290 -3.39 -16.03 -25.52
N HIS A 291 -3.22 -15.41 -24.35
CA HIS A 291 -2.10 -15.64 -23.44
C HIS A 291 -2.43 -16.72 -22.41
N ILE A 292 -3.58 -16.61 -21.74
CA ILE A 292 -3.92 -17.48 -20.59
C ILE A 292 -5.30 -18.11 -20.78
N GLN A 293 -5.35 -19.44 -20.71
CA GLN A 293 -6.56 -20.27 -20.72
C GLN A 293 -6.79 -20.98 -19.39
N TRP A 294 -5.72 -21.24 -18.65
CA TRP A 294 -5.76 -21.92 -17.36
C TRP A 294 -5.10 -21.08 -16.29
N VAL A 295 -5.63 -21.14 -15.07
CA VAL A 295 -4.98 -20.56 -13.90
C VAL A 295 -4.96 -21.63 -12.81
N ALA A 296 -3.78 -21.89 -12.26
CA ALA A 296 -3.60 -22.68 -11.06
C ALA A 296 -3.30 -21.76 -9.89
N PHE A 297 -3.94 -22.00 -8.75
CA PHE A 297 -3.73 -21.24 -7.53
C PHE A 297 -3.32 -22.19 -6.41
N ASN A 298 -2.25 -21.87 -5.69
CA ASN A 298 -1.83 -22.55 -4.47
C ASN A 298 -1.75 -21.54 -3.32
N GLY A 299 -2.46 -21.81 -2.24
CA GLY A 299 -2.45 -21.01 -1.03
C GLY A 299 -1.55 -21.63 0.03
N TRP A 300 -0.51 -20.90 0.41
CA TRP A 300 0.49 -21.28 1.39
C TRP A 300 0.31 -20.45 2.66
N VAL A 301 0.57 -21.02 3.83
CA VAL A 301 0.67 -20.30 5.11
C VAL A 301 2.02 -20.58 5.74
N ASN A 302 2.49 -19.66 6.59
CA ASN A 302 3.62 -19.95 7.48
C ASN A 302 3.18 -20.94 8.57
N ASN A 303 4.09 -21.82 8.98
CA ASN A 303 3.90 -22.84 9.98
C ASN A 303 4.82 -22.53 11.17
N ASP A 304 4.25 -21.86 12.18
CA ASP A 304 5.00 -21.34 13.33
C ASP A 304 5.51 -22.43 14.29
N GLY A 305 5.07 -23.68 14.12
CA GLY A 305 5.49 -24.83 14.92
C GLY A 305 6.86 -25.43 14.54
N ALA A 306 7.42 -25.05 13.39
CA ALA A 306 8.68 -25.60 12.88
C ALA A 306 9.83 -24.62 13.15
N GLY A 307 10.42 -24.68 14.36
CA GLY A 307 11.49 -23.78 14.80
C GLY A 307 12.53 -23.47 13.72
N ASP A 308 12.73 -22.17 13.48
CA ASP A 308 13.72 -21.39 12.68
C ASP A 308 14.50 -22.06 11.53
N SER A 309 14.01 -23.18 11.01
CA SER A 309 14.50 -23.80 9.79
C SER A 309 13.67 -23.23 8.64
N GLN A 310 14.36 -22.91 7.54
CA GLN A 310 13.83 -22.30 6.32
C GLN A 310 12.72 -23.12 5.59
N THR A 311 12.13 -24.12 6.26
CA THR A 311 11.22 -25.18 5.80
C THR A 311 9.79 -25.06 6.36
N SER A 312 9.36 -23.88 6.78
CA SER A 312 8.15 -23.67 7.59
C SER A 312 6.89 -23.25 6.81
N LYS A 313 6.66 -23.66 5.56
CA LYS A 313 5.44 -23.28 4.81
C LYS A 313 4.61 -24.49 4.39
N SER A 314 3.29 -24.41 4.59
CA SER A 314 2.34 -25.47 4.24
C SER A 314 1.33 -24.97 3.21
N CYS A 315 1.12 -25.74 2.14
CA CYS A 315 0.06 -25.46 1.18
C CYS A 315 -1.27 -25.94 1.78
N ILE A 316 -2.20 -25.03 2.05
CA ILE A 316 -3.48 -25.36 2.69
C ILE A 316 -4.63 -25.48 1.69
N LEU A 317 -4.47 -24.93 0.48
CA LEU A 317 -5.47 -25.04 -0.57
C LEU A 317 -4.84 -24.98 -1.96
N THR A 318 -5.44 -25.65 -2.92
CA THR A 318 -5.02 -25.60 -4.32
C THR A 318 -6.21 -25.79 -5.25
N CYS A 319 -6.22 -25.10 -6.39
CA CYS A 319 -7.20 -25.32 -7.44
C CYS A 319 -6.60 -25.03 -8.82
N GLN A 320 -7.21 -25.59 -9.86
CA GLN A 320 -6.90 -25.27 -11.24
C GLN A 320 -8.20 -25.04 -12.00
N ALA A 321 -8.30 -23.89 -12.65
CA ALA A 321 -9.51 -23.47 -13.34
C ALA A 321 -9.22 -23.26 -14.83
N ALA A 322 -10.11 -23.79 -15.68
CA ALA A 322 -10.21 -23.40 -17.08
C ALA A 322 -11.02 -22.10 -17.18
N ARG A 323 -10.63 -21.22 -18.10
CA ARG A 323 -11.32 -19.93 -18.32
C ARG A 323 -12.81 -20.08 -18.60
N ASP A 324 -13.19 -21.03 -19.45
CA ASP A 324 -14.57 -21.29 -19.85
C ASP A 324 -15.41 -21.86 -18.71
N ILE A 325 -14.87 -22.81 -17.96
CA ILE A 325 -15.49 -23.37 -16.75
C ILE A 325 -15.70 -22.25 -15.72
N PHE A 326 -14.65 -21.49 -15.39
CA PHE A 326 -14.73 -20.41 -14.40
C PHE A 326 -15.73 -19.33 -14.82
N LYS A 327 -15.74 -18.92 -16.09
CA LYS A 327 -16.66 -17.92 -16.62
C LYS A 327 -18.13 -18.37 -16.57
N ALA A 328 -18.39 -19.68 -16.62
CA ALA A 328 -19.74 -20.23 -16.53
C ALA A 328 -20.29 -20.25 -15.10
N MET A 329 -19.44 -20.05 -14.09
CA MET A 329 -19.85 -20.05 -12.68
C MET A 329 -20.49 -18.72 -12.28
N ASP A 330 -21.56 -18.79 -11.49
CA ASP A 330 -22.16 -17.61 -10.87
C ASP A 330 -21.57 -17.37 -9.47
N LEU A 331 -20.40 -16.74 -9.44
CA LEU A 331 -19.67 -16.42 -8.21
C LEU A 331 -20.40 -15.40 -7.30
N ALA A 332 -21.39 -14.67 -7.84
CA ALA A 332 -22.17 -13.71 -7.06
C ALA A 332 -23.30 -14.38 -6.28
N ARG A 333 -23.79 -15.53 -6.76
CA ARG A 333 -24.87 -16.31 -6.12
C ARG A 333 -24.37 -17.49 -5.31
N ASN A 334 -23.31 -18.16 -5.77
CA ASN A 334 -22.78 -19.33 -5.11
C ASN A 334 -21.92 -18.94 -3.91
N THR A 335 -21.87 -19.81 -2.89
CA THR A 335 -20.93 -19.60 -1.79
C THR A 335 -19.48 -19.77 -2.28
N PRO A 336 -18.48 -19.15 -1.61
CA PRO A 336 -17.07 -19.38 -1.93
C PRO A 336 -16.69 -20.86 -1.88
N GLN A 337 -17.28 -21.60 -0.93
CA GLN A 337 -17.04 -23.02 -0.76
C GLN A 337 -17.57 -23.85 -1.94
N ASP A 338 -18.83 -23.65 -2.32
CA ASP A 338 -19.42 -24.37 -3.46
C ASP A 338 -18.69 -24.04 -4.76
N SER A 339 -18.29 -22.78 -4.92
CA SER A 339 -17.55 -22.31 -6.09
C SER A 339 -16.17 -22.97 -6.17
N PHE A 340 -15.43 -22.99 -5.08
CA PHE A 340 -14.09 -23.58 -5.04
C PHE A 340 -14.11 -25.09 -5.29
N PHE A 341 -15.04 -25.83 -4.67
CA PHE A 341 -15.18 -27.26 -4.92
C PHE A 341 -15.79 -27.59 -6.28
N GLY A 342 -16.59 -26.70 -6.86
CA GLY A 342 -17.03 -26.79 -8.25
C GLY A 342 -15.87 -26.76 -9.25
N LEU A 343 -14.77 -26.08 -8.91
CA LEU A 343 -13.50 -26.10 -9.64
C LEU A 343 -12.64 -27.34 -9.34
N LYS A 344 -13.16 -28.30 -8.57
CA LYS A 344 -12.42 -29.45 -8.04
C LYS A 344 -11.20 -29.01 -7.20
N GLY A 345 -11.31 -27.86 -6.54
CA GLY A 345 -10.30 -27.40 -5.61
C GLY A 345 -10.15 -28.36 -4.42
N VAL A 346 -8.94 -28.42 -3.87
CA VAL A 346 -8.58 -29.23 -2.71
C VAL A 346 -8.23 -28.28 -1.57
N LEU A 347 -8.81 -28.52 -0.40
CA LEU A 347 -8.57 -27.78 0.84
C LEU A 347 -8.09 -28.77 1.90
N ALA A 348 -7.12 -28.37 2.72
CA ALA A 348 -6.65 -29.20 3.83
C ALA A 348 -7.78 -29.53 4.81
N GLU A 349 -7.72 -30.71 5.41
CA GLU A 349 -8.75 -31.18 6.35
C GLU A 349 -8.74 -30.37 7.66
N SER A 350 -7.55 -29.99 8.13
CA SER A 350 -7.37 -29.05 9.24
C SER A 350 -6.63 -27.81 8.73
N LEU A 351 -7.11 -26.64 9.14
CA LEU A 351 -6.49 -25.34 8.88
C LEU A 351 -5.82 -24.74 10.14
N GLN A 352 -6.01 -25.38 11.29
CA GLN A 352 -5.50 -24.95 12.60
C GLN A 352 -4.11 -25.50 12.91
N GLU A 353 -3.78 -26.67 12.35
CA GLU A 353 -2.51 -27.41 12.51
C GLU A 353 -1.94 -27.78 11.12
N GLU A 354 -0.81 -28.52 11.06
CA GLU A 354 0.04 -28.92 9.91
C GLU A 354 -0.66 -29.54 8.67
N GLY A 355 -1.98 -29.41 8.51
CA GLY A 355 -2.73 -29.75 7.33
C GLY A 355 -2.09 -29.16 6.08
N SER A 356 -1.64 -30.05 5.21
CA SER A 356 -0.98 -29.71 3.97
C SER A 356 -1.59 -30.53 2.84
N VAL A 357 -1.83 -29.88 1.71
CA VAL A 357 -2.29 -30.48 0.47
C VAL A 357 -1.20 -30.38 -0.58
N GLN A 358 -1.14 -31.38 -1.45
CA GLN A 358 -0.21 -31.36 -2.57
C GLN A 358 -0.70 -30.36 -3.63
N PRO A 359 0.13 -29.37 -4.04
CA PRO A 359 -0.22 -28.47 -5.13
C PRO A 359 -0.61 -29.24 -6.40
N ILE A 360 -1.76 -28.93 -7.00
CA ILE A 360 -2.19 -29.56 -8.28
C ILE A 360 -1.17 -29.27 -9.38
N VAL A 361 -0.58 -28.07 -9.33
CA VAL A 361 0.51 -27.65 -10.21
C VAL A 361 1.68 -27.20 -9.35
N SER A 362 2.81 -27.91 -9.45
CA SER A 362 4.07 -27.59 -8.77
C SER A 362 5.02 -26.78 -9.65
N SER A 363 5.95 -26.04 -9.04
CA SER A 363 7.00 -25.26 -9.72
C SER A 363 8.13 -26.14 -10.31
N GLU A 364 8.38 -27.33 -9.77
CA GLU A 364 9.51 -28.23 -10.13
C GLU A 364 9.51 -28.71 -11.60
N ASN A 365 8.38 -28.62 -12.30
CA ASN A 365 8.29 -28.96 -13.73
C ASN A 365 9.00 -27.96 -14.66
N ILE A 366 9.61 -26.90 -14.12
CA ILE A 366 10.32 -25.86 -14.87
C ILE A 366 11.82 -26.17 -15.04
N GLU A 367 12.44 -26.92 -14.13
CA GLU A 367 13.90 -27.24 -14.18
C GLU A 367 14.21 -28.71 -14.50
N SER A 368 13.28 -29.64 -14.24
CA SER A 368 13.58 -31.08 -14.23
C SER A 368 13.64 -31.79 -15.59
N ARG A 369 13.66 -31.07 -16.73
CA ARG A 369 13.89 -31.71 -18.05
C ARG A 369 15.36 -31.99 -18.39
N GLN A 370 16.29 -31.85 -17.44
CA GLN A 370 17.70 -32.25 -17.63
C GLN A 370 18.18 -33.46 -16.82
N ALA A 371 17.36 -34.12 -16.01
CA ALA A 371 17.80 -35.37 -15.37
C ALA A 371 16.64 -36.34 -15.13
N ALA A 372 16.57 -37.38 -15.96
CA ALA A 372 15.76 -38.56 -15.67
C ALA A 372 16.50 -39.48 -14.68
N GLY A 373 15.81 -39.96 -13.64
CA GLY A 373 16.36 -41.02 -12.79
C GLY A 373 15.61 -41.31 -11.49
N ASN A 374 14.69 -42.28 -11.56
CA ASN A 374 14.24 -43.20 -10.50
C ASN A 374 13.40 -42.72 -9.29
N ALA A 375 12.41 -43.56 -9.01
CA ALA A 375 11.33 -43.41 -8.04
C ALA A 375 11.63 -44.00 -6.66
N LYS A 376 10.99 -43.41 -5.63
CA LYS A 376 10.26 -44.00 -4.47
C LYS A 376 10.57 -43.25 -3.15
N ASN A 377 9.50 -43.04 -2.37
CA ASN A 377 9.36 -42.22 -1.14
C ASN A 377 9.36 -40.70 -1.36
N VAL A 378 8.23 -40.16 -1.81
CA VAL A 378 8.06 -38.71 -2.00
C VAL A 378 7.56 -38.11 -0.68
N ARG A 379 8.49 -37.48 0.06
CA ARG A 379 8.17 -36.46 1.07
C ARG A 379 7.38 -35.32 0.39
N PRO A 380 6.55 -34.54 1.11
CA PRO A 380 5.91 -33.36 0.52
C PRO A 380 6.95 -32.50 -0.23
N PRO A 381 6.63 -32.01 -1.44
CA PRO A 381 7.59 -31.36 -2.31
C PRO A 381 8.19 -30.14 -1.62
N GLU A 382 9.51 -30.02 -1.74
CA GLU A 382 10.30 -28.93 -1.19
C GLU A 382 10.24 -27.76 -2.17
N TYR A 383 9.75 -26.60 -1.72
CA TYR A 383 9.65 -25.42 -2.57
C TYR A 383 11.01 -24.76 -2.80
N ARG A 384 11.42 -24.51 -4.07
CA ARG A 384 12.33 -23.45 -4.59
C ARG A 384 12.12 -23.29 -6.12
N PRO A 385 12.43 -22.17 -6.84
CA PRO A 385 12.89 -20.82 -6.42
C PRO A 385 11.99 -19.63 -6.88
N GLY A 386 12.07 -18.50 -6.15
CA GLY A 386 11.34 -17.22 -6.35
C GLY A 386 10.79 -16.58 -5.06
N GLU A 387 10.84 -17.37 -3.99
CA GLU A 387 10.39 -17.21 -2.60
C GLU A 387 9.86 -15.82 -2.20
N PHE A 388 8.61 -15.53 -2.57
CA PHE A 388 7.93 -14.25 -2.37
C PHE A 388 8.81 -13.04 -2.72
N LYS A 389 8.76 -12.58 -3.98
CA LYS A 389 9.32 -11.28 -4.42
C LYS A 389 8.62 -10.05 -3.80
N GLN A 390 8.11 -10.16 -2.57
CA GLN A 390 7.75 -9.06 -1.69
C GLN A 390 8.03 -9.51 -0.26
N VAL A 391 9.07 -8.96 0.37
CA VAL A 391 9.08 -8.82 1.82
C VAL A 391 8.99 -7.34 2.07
N THR A 392 7.84 -6.91 2.58
CA THR A 392 7.75 -5.84 3.58
C THR A 392 6.52 -6.11 4.44
N THR A 393 6.44 -7.31 5.01
CA THR A 393 5.51 -7.56 6.14
C THR A 393 6.08 -6.97 7.43
N LYS A 394 7.40 -6.69 7.47
CA LYS A 394 8.07 -6.22 8.66
C LYS A 394 7.50 -4.90 9.19
N ILE A 395 7.15 -3.92 8.34
CA ILE A 395 6.62 -2.65 8.87
C ILE A 395 5.23 -2.82 9.50
N VAL A 396 4.31 -3.57 8.87
CA VAL A 396 2.95 -3.75 9.41
C VAL A 396 2.94 -4.73 10.57
N VAL A 397 3.76 -5.80 10.50
CA VAL A 397 3.94 -6.74 11.61
C VAL A 397 4.68 -6.09 12.76
N GLU A 398 5.71 -5.27 12.54
CA GLU A 398 6.37 -4.49 13.61
C GLU A 398 5.42 -3.44 14.20
N MET A 399 4.53 -2.84 13.40
CA MET A 399 3.48 -1.96 13.94
C MET A 399 2.45 -2.75 14.76
N LEU A 400 2.02 -3.92 14.31
CA LEU A 400 1.08 -4.78 15.04
C LEU A 400 1.71 -5.39 16.30
N ASP A 401 2.96 -5.86 16.24
CA ASP A 401 3.75 -6.30 17.38
C ASP A 401 3.96 -5.15 18.36
N GLN A 402 4.23 -3.93 17.88
CA GLN A 402 4.32 -2.76 18.76
C GLN A 402 2.98 -2.43 19.41
N VAL A 403 1.85 -2.62 18.72
CA VAL A 403 0.51 -2.44 19.28
C VAL A 403 0.20 -3.52 20.31
N GLU A 404 0.41 -4.79 19.99
CA GLU A 404 0.16 -5.92 20.90
C GLU A 404 1.08 -5.87 22.12
N LYS A 405 2.37 -5.57 21.92
CA LYS A 405 3.33 -5.40 23.00
C LYS A 405 3.02 -4.19 23.88
N LYS A 406 2.53 -3.07 23.31
CA LYS A 406 2.02 -1.94 24.10
C LYS A 406 0.72 -2.26 24.83
N LEU A 407 -0.17 -3.08 24.25
CA LEU A 407 -1.39 -3.55 24.91
C LEU A 407 -1.04 -4.47 26.10
N LEU A 408 -0.05 -5.35 25.95
CA LEU A 408 0.46 -6.21 27.00
C LEU A 408 1.21 -5.41 28.09
N GLU A 409 2.09 -4.46 27.71
CA GLU A 409 2.79 -3.58 28.66
C GLU A 409 1.82 -2.67 29.43
N TYR A 410 0.74 -2.20 28.80
CA TYR A 410 -0.29 -1.39 29.46
C TYR A 410 -1.17 -2.24 30.39
N ALA A 411 -1.41 -3.51 30.04
CA ALA A 411 -2.10 -4.46 30.91
C ALA A 411 -1.23 -4.84 32.13
N MET A 412 0.07 -5.06 31.94
CA MET A 412 1.01 -5.44 33.01
C MET A 412 1.35 -4.28 33.95
N ASN A 413 1.48 -3.05 33.46
CA ASN A 413 1.78 -1.87 34.29
C ASN A 413 0.62 -1.43 35.19
N ARG A 414 -0.58 -2.00 35.06
CA ARG A 414 -1.68 -1.75 36.01
C ARG A 414 -1.67 -2.67 37.23
N ASP A 415 -1.04 -3.83 37.15
CA ASP A 415 -0.91 -4.73 38.30
C ASP A 415 0.13 -4.21 39.31
N ASP A 416 1.11 -3.39 38.87
CA ASP A 416 2.15 -2.81 39.73
C ASP A 416 1.78 -1.43 40.34
N VAL A 417 0.62 -0.85 39.99
CA VAL A 417 0.17 0.46 40.52
C VAL A 417 -0.86 0.30 41.66
N ILE A 418 -1.16 -0.94 42.07
CA ILE A 418 -1.95 -1.23 43.27
C ILE A 418 -1.05 -1.90 44.32
N HIS A 419 -0.13 -1.13 44.90
CA HIS A 419 0.39 -1.37 46.25
C HIS A 419 0.73 -0.07 46.98
#